data_AF-A0A0M1JK48-F1
#
_entry.id   AF-A0A0M1JK48-F1
#
_cell.length_a   1.000
_cell.length_b   1.000
_cell.length_c   1.000
_cell.angle_alpha   90.00
_cell.angle_beta   90.00
_cell.angle_gamma   90.00
#
_symmetry.space_group_name_H-M   'P 1'
#
loop_
_entity.id
_entity.type
_entity.pdbx_description
1 polymer ?
#
loop_
_entity_poly.entity_id
_entity_poly.type
_entity_poly.pdbx_seq_one_letter_code
_entity_poly.pdbx_strand_id
1 'polypeptide(L)'
;IASTILELFDGSVSLFLSDQEDIFIGDLSPIIEYHLDRLSELEKKVISRFSEYEAVDISPASGLREFAKSELTEAMQSLGRRGLVEKVTTGGRSHFLLNSLFKQYI
;
A
#
# COMPACT_ATOMS: atom_id res chain seq x y z
N ILE A 1 8.87 -18.92 0.58
CA ILE A 1 7.49 -19.44 0.85
C ILE A 1 7.42 -20.98 0.87
N ALA A 2 7.69 -21.70 -0.22
CA ALA A 2 7.54 -23.17 -0.23
C ALA A 2 8.46 -23.88 0.79
N SER A 3 9.70 -23.41 0.93
CA SER A 3 10.62 -23.83 1.99
C SER A 3 10.04 -23.54 3.38
N THR A 4 9.51 -22.34 3.60
CA THR A 4 8.86 -21.93 4.86
C THR A 4 7.70 -22.86 5.24
N ILE A 5 6.82 -23.21 4.29
CA ILE A 5 5.70 -24.13 4.52
C ILE A 5 6.22 -25.53 4.87
N LEU A 6 7.24 -26.00 4.15
CA LEU A 6 7.82 -27.33 4.39
C LEU A 6 8.52 -27.41 5.75
N GLU A 7 9.32 -26.40 6.09
CA GLU A 7 10.19 -26.39 7.27
C GLU A 7 9.47 -26.01 8.57
N LEU A 8 8.48 -25.11 8.50
CA LEU A 8 7.79 -24.60 9.70
C LEU A 8 6.39 -25.18 9.89
N PHE A 9 5.79 -25.74 8.84
CA PHE A 9 4.41 -26.22 8.86
C PHE A 9 4.29 -27.67 8.38
N ASP A 10 5.40 -28.43 8.33
CA ASP A 10 5.46 -29.83 7.90
C ASP A 10 4.82 -30.07 6.51
N GLY A 11 4.90 -29.06 5.62
CA GLY A 11 4.28 -29.11 4.30
C GLY A 11 2.76 -28.86 4.30
N SER A 12 2.14 -28.60 5.45
CA SER A 12 0.71 -28.32 5.58
C SER A 12 0.39 -26.87 5.20
N VAL A 13 -0.08 -26.69 3.97
CA VAL A 13 -0.57 -25.38 3.48
C VAL A 13 -1.75 -24.88 4.32
N SER A 14 -2.64 -25.78 4.75
CA SER A 14 -3.80 -25.41 5.58
C SER A 14 -3.37 -24.82 6.93
N LEU A 15 -2.30 -25.34 7.54
CA LEU A 15 -1.76 -24.82 8.78
C LEU A 15 -1.01 -23.49 8.57
N PHE A 16 -0.36 -23.33 7.41
CA PHE A 16 0.25 -22.05 7.04
C PHE A 16 -0.79 -20.94 6.86
N LEU A 17 -1.95 -21.25 6.27
CA LEU A 17 -3.02 -20.28 5.99
C LEU A 17 -4.01 -20.09 7.15
N SER A 18 -4.03 -20.96 8.15
CA SER A 18 -4.96 -20.84 9.28
C SER A 18 -4.66 -19.60 10.11
N ASP A 19 -5.72 -18.84 10.44
CA ASP A 19 -5.67 -17.65 11.28
C ASP A 19 -4.74 -16.52 10.78
N GLN A 20 -4.44 -16.49 9.47
CA GLN A 20 -3.73 -15.36 8.87
C GLN A 20 -4.66 -14.19 8.60
N GLU A 21 -4.54 -13.13 9.40
CA GLU A 21 -5.17 -11.83 9.15
C GLU A 21 -4.33 -10.97 8.18
N ASP A 22 -3.02 -11.23 8.11
CA ASP A 22 -2.04 -10.47 7.33
C ASP A 22 -1.41 -11.27 6.18
N ILE A 23 -0.80 -10.57 5.23
CA ILE A 23 -0.18 -11.18 4.05
C ILE A 23 1.23 -11.62 4.47
N PHE A 24 1.53 -12.91 4.31
CA PHE A 24 2.89 -13.38 4.50
C PHE A 24 3.80 -12.87 3.36
N ILE A 25 4.65 -11.89 3.66
CA ILE A 25 5.57 -11.26 2.69
C ILE A 25 6.81 -12.12 2.44
N GLY A 26 7.39 -12.69 3.49
CA GLY A 26 8.60 -13.52 3.42
C GLY A 26 9.74 -12.87 2.64
N ASP A 27 10.22 -13.56 1.61
CA ASP A 27 11.38 -13.15 0.79
C ASP A 27 11.12 -11.93 -0.12
N LEU A 28 9.89 -11.41 -0.13
CA LEU A 28 9.54 -10.23 -0.91
C LEU A 28 9.90 -8.91 -0.21
N SER A 29 10.18 -8.92 1.10
CA SER A 29 10.48 -7.69 1.86
C SER A 29 11.58 -6.83 1.22
N PRO A 30 12.74 -7.38 0.81
CA PRO A 30 13.80 -6.57 0.19
C PRO A 30 13.38 -5.94 -1.15
N ILE A 31 12.47 -6.60 -1.87
CA ILE A 31 11.94 -6.10 -3.14
C ILE A 31 10.99 -4.93 -2.87
N ILE A 32 10.10 -5.08 -1.88
CA ILE A 32 9.16 -4.04 -1.46
C ILE A 32 9.93 -2.81 -0.95
N GLU A 33 10.94 -3.01 -0.09
CA GLU A 33 11.84 -1.97 0.40
C GLU A 33 12.47 -1.19 -0.75
N TYR A 34 13.04 -1.91 -1.73
CA TYR A 34 13.65 -1.29 -2.90
C TYR A 34 12.64 -0.44 -3.70
N HIS A 35 11.39 -0.87 -3.81
CA HIS A 35 10.36 -0.08 -4.49
C HIS A 35 9.98 1.19 -3.71
N LEU A 36 9.93 1.11 -2.38
CA LEU A 36 9.62 2.24 -1.50
C LEU A 36 10.77 3.25 -1.40
N ASP A 37 12.02 2.78 -1.37
CA ASP A 37 13.20 3.65 -1.31
C ASP A 37 13.32 4.56 -2.53
N ARG A 38 12.86 4.08 -3.69
CA ARG A 38 12.83 4.83 -4.96
C ARG A 38 11.72 5.88 -5.04
N LEU A 39 10.89 6.03 -4.02
CA LEU A 39 9.94 7.11 -3.93
C LEU A 39 10.68 8.42 -3.65
N SER A 40 10.27 9.49 -4.30
CA SER A 40 10.67 10.84 -3.98
C SER A 40 10.20 11.24 -2.58
N GLU A 41 10.80 12.27 -2.01
CA GLU A 41 10.42 12.78 -0.69
C GLU A 41 8.95 13.22 -0.63
N LEU A 42 8.41 13.74 -1.74
CA LEU A 42 6.99 14.08 -1.83
C LEU A 42 6.12 12.82 -1.79
N GLU A 43 6.45 11.81 -2.60
CA GLU A 43 5.71 10.53 -2.62
C GLU A 43 5.73 9.85 -1.25
N LYS A 44 6.88 9.84 -0.56
CA LYS A 44 7.02 9.27 0.80
C LYS A 44 6.15 9.99 1.82
N LYS A 45 6.10 11.32 1.78
CA LYS A 45 5.22 12.10 2.67
C LYS A 45 3.75 11.83 2.38
N VAL A 46 3.36 11.84 1.11
CA VAL A 46 1.96 11.60 0.72
C VAL A 46 1.52 10.20 1.13
N ILE A 47 2.33 9.16 0.88
CA ILE A 47 1.95 7.78 1.18
C ILE A 47 1.89 7.49 2.69
N SER A 48 2.81 8.08 3.47
CA SER A 48 2.79 7.98 4.94
C SER A 48 1.56 8.63 5.56
N ARG A 49 1.07 9.73 4.98
CA ARG A 49 -0.18 10.35 5.44
C ARG A 49 -1.39 9.59 4.93
N PHE A 50 -1.33 9.03 3.72
CA PHE A 50 -2.37 8.17 3.16
C PHE A 50 -2.61 6.91 3.97
N SER A 51 -1.58 6.29 4.56
CA SER A 51 -1.71 5.04 5.32
C SER A 51 -2.55 5.19 6.60
N GLU A 52 -2.67 6.41 7.14
CA GLU A 52 -3.54 6.74 8.27
C GLU A 52 -5.04 6.70 7.92
N TYR A 53 -5.38 6.66 6.63
CA TYR A 53 -6.76 6.67 6.15
C TYR A 53 -7.12 5.36 5.44
N GLU A 54 -8.37 4.94 5.62
CA GLU A 54 -8.87 3.73 4.95
C GLU A 54 -9.15 3.96 3.46
N ALA A 55 -9.68 5.14 3.12
CA ALA A 55 -9.88 5.60 1.75
C ALA A 55 -9.77 7.12 1.68
N VAL A 56 -9.03 7.62 0.70
CA VAL A 56 -8.80 9.07 0.56
C VAL A 56 -9.51 9.59 -0.68
N ASP A 57 -10.31 10.62 -0.51
CA ASP A 57 -10.72 11.49 -1.61
C ASP A 57 -9.62 12.53 -1.83
N ILE A 58 -9.25 12.80 -3.09
CA ILE A 58 -8.27 13.87 -3.43
C ILE A 58 -8.91 15.25 -3.52
N SER A 59 -10.21 15.36 -3.21
CA SER A 59 -10.92 16.64 -3.14
C SER A 59 -10.37 17.52 -1.98
N PRO A 60 -10.64 18.83 -2.00
CA PRO A 60 -10.17 19.76 -0.94
C PRO A 60 -10.66 19.43 0.47
N ALA A 61 -11.65 18.55 0.60
CA ALA A 61 -12.18 18.07 1.87
C ALA A 61 -11.36 16.92 2.49
N SER A 62 -10.32 16.47 1.80
CA SER A 62 -9.43 15.40 2.28
C SER A 62 -8.67 15.78 3.54
N GLY A 63 -8.23 14.78 4.31
CA GLY A 63 -7.31 14.95 5.44
C GLY A 63 -5.89 15.38 5.04
N LEU A 64 -5.67 15.73 3.76
CA LEU A 64 -4.36 16.01 3.17
C LEU A 64 -4.18 17.49 2.80
N ARG A 65 -4.81 18.37 3.58
CA ARG A 65 -4.77 19.83 3.36
C ARG A 65 -3.38 20.44 3.48
N GLU A 66 -2.43 19.70 4.05
CA GLU A 66 -1.02 20.08 4.16
C GLU A 66 -0.26 20.06 2.83
N PHE A 67 -0.79 19.40 1.80
CA PHE A 67 -0.20 19.35 0.45
C PHE A 67 -0.90 20.33 -0.49
N ALA A 68 -0.13 21.00 -1.35
CA ALA A 68 -0.72 21.74 -2.44
C ALA A 68 -1.44 20.78 -3.41
N LYS A 69 -2.54 21.23 -4.04
CA LYS A 69 -3.32 20.38 -4.96
C LYS A 69 -2.46 19.80 -6.10
N SER A 70 -1.51 20.59 -6.61
CA SER A 70 -0.58 20.15 -7.66
C SER A 70 0.35 19.05 -7.17
N GLU A 71 0.95 19.22 -5.98
CA GLU A 71 1.84 18.22 -5.37
C GLU A 71 1.10 16.92 -5.10
N LEU A 72 -0.11 17.00 -4.53
CA LEU A 72 -0.93 15.82 -4.29
C LEU A 72 -1.30 15.11 -5.60
N THR A 73 -1.65 15.86 -6.64
CA THR A 73 -1.99 15.28 -7.95
C THR A 73 -0.79 14.58 -8.59
N GLU A 74 0.38 15.21 -8.53
CA GLU A 74 1.64 14.65 -9.05
C GLU A 74 2.04 13.37 -8.31
N ALA A 75 2.03 13.41 -6.97
CA ALA A 75 2.32 12.27 -6.14
C ALA A 75 1.35 11.11 -6.40
N MET A 76 0.05 11.37 -6.39
CA MET A 76 -0.97 10.34 -6.62
C MET A 76 -0.89 9.72 -8.02
N GLN A 77 -0.57 10.53 -9.05
CA GLN A 77 -0.35 10.00 -10.40
C GLN A 77 0.88 9.08 -10.46
N SER A 78 1.97 9.47 -9.79
CA SER A 78 3.20 8.68 -9.77
C SER A 78 3.03 7.38 -8.97
N LEU A 79 2.44 7.46 -7.77
CA LEU A 79 2.11 6.32 -6.92
C LEU A 79 1.17 5.34 -7.63
N GLY A 80 0.17 5.85 -8.35
CA GLY A 80 -0.77 5.03 -9.11
C GLY A 80 -0.10 4.28 -10.27
N ARG A 81 0.81 4.95 -11.00
CA ARG A 81 1.61 4.30 -12.07
C ARG A 81 2.52 3.19 -11.56
N ARG A 82 2.96 3.27 -10.30
CA ARG A 82 3.79 2.25 -9.64
C ARG A 82 2.96 1.16 -8.96
N GLY A 83 1.63 1.26 -8.96
CA GLY A 83 0.73 0.28 -8.33
C GLY A 83 0.65 0.37 -6.80
N LEU A 84 1.12 1.48 -6.19
CA LEU A 84 1.04 1.64 -4.73
C LEU A 84 -0.35 2.11 -4.30
N VAL A 85 -1.03 2.89 -5.14
CA VAL A 85 -2.39 3.38 -4.86
C VAL A 85 -3.35 2.98 -5.97
N GLU A 86 -4.56 2.62 -5.59
CA GLU A 86 -5.60 2.16 -6.50
C GLU A 86 -6.78 3.11 -6.45
N LYS A 87 -7.28 3.48 -7.63
CA LYS A 87 -8.47 4.34 -7.76
C LYS A 87 -9.73 3.47 -7.75
N VAL A 88 -10.59 3.70 -6.78
CA VAL A 88 -11.90 3.03 -6.63
C VAL A 88 -13.01 4.05 -6.85
N THR A 89 -14.12 3.64 -7.46
CA THR A 89 -15.29 4.50 -7.63
C THR A 89 -16.47 3.92 -6.85
N THR A 90 -16.94 4.68 -5.85
CA THR A 90 -18.06 4.28 -4.99
C THR A 90 -19.09 5.42 -4.97
N GLY A 91 -20.36 5.11 -5.30
CA GLY A 91 -21.43 6.11 -5.29
C GLY A 91 -21.20 7.33 -6.21
N GLY A 92 -20.46 7.15 -7.32
CA GLY A 92 -20.12 8.22 -8.26
C GLY A 92 -18.98 9.13 -7.83
N ARG A 93 -18.32 8.84 -6.69
CA ARG A 93 -17.11 9.54 -6.24
C ARG A 93 -15.90 8.64 -6.38
N SER A 94 -14.77 9.25 -6.77
CA SER A 94 -13.49 8.55 -6.86
C SER A 94 -12.76 8.65 -5.53
N HIS A 95 -12.34 7.51 -5.01
CA HIS A 95 -11.49 7.37 -3.84
C HIS A 95 -10.20 6.66 -4.23
N PHE A 96 -9.17 6.84 -3.42
CA PHE A 96 -7.89 6.18 -3.59
C PHE A 96 -7.60 5.34 -2.35
N LEU A 97 -7.20 4.10 -2.59
CA LEU A 97 -6.80 3.15 -1.56
C LEU A 97 -5.30 2.90 -1.67
N LEU A 98 -4.63 2.79 -0.54
CA LEU A 98 -3.28 2.22 -0.50
C LEU A 98 -3.40 0.71 -0.72
N ASN A 99 -2.59 0.16 -1.60
CA ASN A 99 -2.58 -1.27 -1.85
C ASN A 99 -2.17 -2.03 -0.56
N SER A 100 -2.93 -3.07 -0.20
CA SER A 100 -2.81 -3.76 1.09
C SER A 100 -1.42 -4.34 1.34
N LEU A 101 -0.68 -4.72 0.29
CA LEU A 101 0.70 -5.19 0.40
C LEU A 101 1.61 -4.12 1.00
N PHE A 102 1.51 -2.89 0.50
CA PHE A 102 2.33 -1.77 0.97
C PHE A 102 1.81 -1.20 2.29
N LYS A 103 0.50 -1.33 2.58
CA LYS A 103 -0.08 -0.92 3.86
C LYS A 103 0.50 -1.69 5.05
N GLN A 104 0.90 -2.94 4.87
CA GLN A 104 1.58 -3.71 5.93
C GLN A 104 3.03 -3.30 6.14
N TYR A 105 3.61 -2.54 5.21
CA TYR A 105 5.01 -2.15 5.22
C TYR A 105 5.24 -0.69 5.67
N ILE A 106 4.22 0.16 5.56
CA ILE A 106 4.26 1.62 5.85
C ILE A 106 3.57 1.91 7.18
#